data_AF-A0A2A4B236-F1
#
_entry.id   AF-A0A2A4B236-F1
#
_cell.length_a   1.000
_cell.length_b   1.000
_cell.length_c   1.000
_cell.angle_alpha   90.00
_cell.angle_beta   90.00
_cell.angle_gamma   90.00
#
_symmetry.space_group_name_H-M   'P 1'
#
loop_
_entity.id
_entity.type
_entity.pdbx_description
1 polymer ?
#
loop_
_entity_poly.entity_id
_entity_poly.type
_entity_poly.pdbx_seq_one_letter_code
_entity_poly.pdbx_strand_id
1 'polypeptide(L)'
;MSTLCRGAGLWRGVLFDWLRGFMGPVAAILVQAASFGAAHYSGVPSGWAGVGLATLYGVMLGWLSWRAEGLLAAIVAHVAADLVIFSLAAVALRG
;
A
#
# COMPACT_ATOMS: atom_id res chain seq x y z
N MET A 1 -0.82 14.17 -12.00
CA MET A 1 -1.50 12.85 -12.02
C MET A 1 -0.43 11.75 -12.05
N SER A 2 0.26 11.61 -10.92
CA SER A 2 1.68 11.30 -10.83
C SER A 2 1.88 10.15 -9.85
N THR A 3 2.33 8.99 -10.34
CA THR A 3 2.92 7.85 -9.59
C THR A 3 2.06 7.19 -8.48
N LEU A 4 1.47 7.95 -7.56
CA LEU A 4 0.54 7.53 -6.51
C LEU A 4 -0.74 6.89 -7.06
N CYS A 5 -1.42 7.53 -8.01
CA CYS A 5 -2.59 6.92 -8.68
C CYS A 5 -2.23 5.65 -9.46
N ARG A 6 -1.00 5.57 -9.99
CA ARG A 6 -0.53 4.36 -10.69
C ARG A 6 -0.27 3.21 -9.73
N GLY A 7 0.37 3.45 -8.58
CA GLY A 7 0.57 2.41 -7.56
C GLY A 7 -0.74 1.97 -6.91
N ALA A 8 -1.61 2.90 -6.51
CA ALA A 8 -2.94 2.57 -6.00
C ALA A 8 -3.76 1.80 -7.06
N GLY A 9 -3.78 2.29 -8.31
CA GLY A 9 -4.49 1.64 -9.42
C GLY A 9 -3.92 0.28 -9.84
N LEU A 10 -2.60 0.08 -9.75
CA LEU A 10 -1.97 -1.20 -10.09
C LEU A 10 -2.32 -2.27 -9.05
N TRP A 11 -2.10 -2.00 -7.77
CA TRP A 11 -2.31 -3.01 -6.72
C TRP A 11 -3.78 -3.15 -6.32
N ARG A 12 -4.56 -2.06 -6.23
CA ARG A 12 -5.94 -2.07 -5.73
C ARG A 12 -7.00 -1.98 -6.83
N GLY A 13 -6.59 -1.65 -8.06
CA GLY A 13 -7.41 -1.81 -9.25
C GLY A 13 -7.06 -3.11 -9.94
N VAL A 14 -6.09 -3.09 -10.85
CA VAL A 14 -5.79 -4.20 -11.78
C VAL A 14 -5.50 -5.52 -11.07
N LEU A 15 -4.54 -5.55 -10.14
CA LEU A 15 -4.13 -6.79 -9.47
C LEU A 15 -5.24 -7.32 -8.54
N PHE A 16 -5.88 -6.44 -7.77
CA PHE A 16 -7.01 -6.80 -6.91
C PHE A 16 -8.19 -7.38 -7.71
N ASP A 17 -8.61 -6.67 -8.77
CA ASP A 17 -9.74 -7.07 -9.61
C ASP A 17 -9.50 -8.40 -10.31
N TRP A 18 -8.26 -8.63 -10.77
CA TRP A 18 -7.87 -9.90 -11.34
C TRP A 18 -7.92 -11.01 -10.27
N LEU A 19 -7.24 -10.83 -9.12
CA LEU A 19 -7.17 -11.83 -8.06
C LEU A 19 -8.55 -12.17 -7.47
N ARG A 20 -9.42 -11.18 -7.23
CA ARG A 20 -10.72 -11.41 -6.61
C ARG A 20 -11.61 -12.32 -7.46
N GLY A 21 -11.42 -12.33 -8.78
CA GLY A 21 -12.11 -13.23 -9.70
C GLY A 21 -11.76 -14.71 -9.51
N PHE A 22 -10.59 -15.02 -8.95
CA PHE A 22 -10.11 -16.40 -8.74
C PHE A 22 -10.20 -16.88 -7.30
N MET A 23 -9.98 -16.01 -6.31
CA MET A 23 -9.79 -16.42 -4.90
C MET A 23 -10.64 -15.63 -3.89
N GLY A 24 -11.55 -14.78 -4.37
CA GLY A 24 -12.37 -13.92 -3.52
C GLY A 24 -11.61 -12.72 -2.94
N PRO A 25 -12.33 -11.76 -2.34
CA PRO A 25 -11.80 -10.44 -2.00
C PRO A 25 -10.77 -10.46 -0.88
N VAL A 26 -10.96 -11.30 0.15
CA VAL A 26 -10.04 -11.38 1.29
C VAL A 26 -8.68 -11.92 0.86
N ALA A 27 -8.65 -13.04 0.14
CA ALA A 27 -7.41 -13.63 -0.35
C ALA A 27 -6.71 -12.70 -1.35
N ALA A 28 -7.47 -12.03 -2.24
CA ALA A 28 -6.94 -11.03 -3.15
C ALA A 28 -6.23 -9.88 -2.41
N ILE A 29 -6.82 -9.36 -1.34
CA ILE A 29 -6.21 -8.33 -0.49
C ILE A 29 -4.90 -8.82 0.13
N LEU A 30 -4.87 -10.05 0.65
CA LEU A 30 -3.65 -10.58 1.28
C LEU A 30 -2.52 -10.78 0.28
N VAL A 31 -2.81 -11.36 -0.89
CA VAL A 31 -1.82 -11.61 -1.94
C VAL A 31 -1.29 -10.31 -2.54
N GLN A 32 -2.17 -9.35 -2.82
CA GLN A 32 -1.72 -8.03 -3.31
C GLN A 32 -0.89 -7.29 -2.26
N ALA A 33 -1.22 -7.44 -0.97
CA ALA A 33 -0.55 -6.72 0.10
C ALA A 33 0.86 -7.29 0.33
N ALA A 34 1.01 -8.60 0.23
CA ALA A 34 2.31 -9.25 0.25
C ALA A 34 3.19 -8.81 -0.94
N SER A 35 2.62 -8.72 -2.16
CA SER A 35 3.38 -8.24 -3.32
C SER A 35 3.74 -6.75 -3.21
N PHE A 36 2.84 -5.93 -2.65
CA PHE A 36 3.11 -4.53 -2.33
C PHE A 36 4.25 -4.41 -1.32
N GLY A 37 4.20 -5.16 -0.22
CA GLY A 37 5.25 -5.16 0.78
C GLY A 37 6.61 -5.59 0.23
N ALA A 38 6.65 -6.65 -0.58
CA ALA A 38 7.88 -7.13 -1.22
C ALA A 38 8.51 -6.05 -2.12
N ALA A 39 7.70 -5.28 -2.85
CA ALA A 39 8.18 -4.17 -3.67
C ALA A 39 8.77 -3.00 -2.85
N HIS A 40 8.56 -2.97 -1.53
CA HIS A 40 9.07 -1.96 -0.61
C HIS A 40 10.31 -2.41 0.17
N TYR A 41 10.97 -3.51 -0.23
CA TYR A 41 12.19 -3.98 0.44
C TYR A 41 13.29 -2.90 0.50
N SER A 42 13.45 -2.12 -0.56
CA SER A 42 14.39 -0.99 -0.64
C SER A 42 13.77 0.37 -0.28
N GLY A 43 12.57 0.37 0.31
CA GLY A 43 11.86 1.58 0.74
C GLY A 43 12.39 2.14 2.07
N VAL A 44 11.65 3.11 2.63
CA VAL A 44 11.93 3.68 3.96
C VAL A 44 10.75 3.39 4.88
N PRO A 45 10.95 2.68 6.00
CA PRO A 45 12.17 1.96 6.41
C PRO A 45 12.50 0.77 5.47
N SER A 46 13.79 0.43 5.34
CA SER A 46 14.26 -0.62 4.43
C SER A 46 14.30 -2.02 5.06
N GLY A 47 14.48 -3.06 4.24
CA GLY A 47 14.63 -4.45 4.66
C GLY A 47 13.31 -5.11 5.08
N TRP A 48 13.41 -6.25 5.77
CA TRP A 48 12.24 -7.07 6.14
C TRP A 48 11.27 -6.36 7.10
N ALA A 49 11.77 -5.44 7.94
CA ALA A 49 10.90 -4.60 8.76
C ALA A 49 10.02 -3.68 7.89
N GLY A 50 10.62 -3.07 6.86
CA GLY A 50 9.91 -2.28 5.85
C GLY A 50 8.88 -3.11 5.09
N VAL A 51 9.25 -4.31 4.64
CA VAL A 51 8.33 -5.25 3.97
C VAL A 51 7.14 -5.58 4.86
N GLY A 52 7.37 -5.90 6.14
CA GLY A 52 6.30 -6.23 7.09
C GLY A 52 5.33 -5.07 7.31
N LEU A 53 5.86 -3.87 7.55
CA LEU A 53 5.05 -2.66 7.74
C LEU A 53 4.27 -2.31 6.47
N ALA A 54 4.91 -2.35 5.30
CA ALA A 54 4.26 -2.09 4.02
C ALA A 54 3.19 -3.14 3.70
N THR A 55 3.41 -4.41 4.05
CA THR A 55 2.40 -5.48 3.89
C THR A 55 1.18 -5.21 4.76
N LEU A 56 1.38 -4.96 6.06
CA LEU A 56 0.28 -4.66 6.98
C LEU A 56 -0.52 -3.44 6.52
N TYR A 57 0.19 -2.39 6.11
CA TYR A 57 -0.43 -1.19 5.57
C TYR A 57 -1.15 -1.44 4.24
N GLY A 58 -0.59 -2.29 3.37
CA GLY A 58 -1.21 -2.76 2.15
C GLY A 58 -2.53 -3.50 2.38
N VAL A 59 -2.61 -4.31 3.44
CA VAL A 59 -3.87 -4.96 3.87
C VAL A 59 -4.90 -3.91 4.28
N MET A 60 -4.52 -2.95 5.13
CA MET A 60 -5.40 -1.87 5.57
C MET A 60 -5.96 -1.06 4.39
N LEU A 61 -5.10 -0.70 3.44
CA LEU A 61 -5.49 0.04 2.23
C LEU A 61 -6.37 -0.79 1.28
N GLY A 62 -6.09 -2.09 1.13
CA GLY A 62 -6.92 -3.00 0.36
C GLY A 62 -8.33 -3.11 0.94
N TRP A 63 -8.40 -3.26 2.26
CA TRP A 63 -9.67 -3.33 2.98
C TRP A 63 -10.46 -2.02 2.90
N LEU A 64 -9.79 -0.88 3.06
CA LEU A 64 -10.38 0.44 2.92
C LEU A 64 -10.92 0.68 1.51
N SER A 65 -10.15 0.33 0.48
CA SER A 65 -10.58 0.48 -0.93
C SER A 65 -11.78 -0.41 -1.24
N TRP A 66 -11.77 -1.65 -0.76
CA TRP A 66 -12.86 -2.58 -0.98
C TRP A 66 -14.16 -2.12 -0.33
N ARG A 67 -14.10 -1.62 0.92
CA ARG A 67 -15.29 -1.11 1.62
C ARG A 67 -15.78 0.24 1.13
N ALA A 68 -14.90 1.08 0.62
CA ALA A 68 -15.25 2.38 0.07
C ALA A 68 -15.72 2.30 -1.40
N GLU A 69 -15.67 1.11 -2.02
CA GLU A 69 -15.95 0.88 -3.45
C GLU A 69 -15.19 1.86 -4.37
N GLY A 70 -13.97 2.22 -3.97
CA GLY A 70 -13.21 3.26 -4.65
C GLY A 70 -11.81 3.47 -4.07
N LEU A 71 -10.97 4.16 -4.84
CA LEU A 71 -9.56 4.35 -4.49
C LEU A 71 -9.30 5.63 -3.67
N LEU A 72 -10.25 6.57 -3.62
CA LEU A 72 -10.01 7.89 -3.02
C LEU A 72 -9.59 7.79 -1.56
N ALA A 73 -10.31 7.01 -0.75
CA ALA A 73 -10.01 6.83 0.66
C ALA A 73 -8.61 6.24 0.87
N ALA A 74 -8.23 5.24 0.06
CA ALA A 74 -6.91 4.64 0.12
C ALA A 74 -5.79 5.57 -0.37
N ILE A 75 -6.04 6.40 -1.39
CA ILE A 75 -5.10 7.42 -1.86
C ILE A 75 -4.85 8.45 -0.76
N VAL A 76 -5.90 8.98 -0.14
CA VAL A 76 -5.78 9.95 0.96
C VAL A 76 -5.01 9.35 2.13
N ALA A 77 -5.35 8.14 2.54
CA ALA A 77 -4.63 7.44 3.60
C ALA A 77 -3.15 7.25 3.25
N HIS A 78 -2.84 6.85 2.01
CA HIS A 78 -1.47 6.63 1.54
C HIS A 78 -0.65 7.92 1.55
N VAL A 79 -1.21 9.01 1.04
CA VAL A 79 -0.56 10.33 1.09
C VAL A 79 -0.29 10.75 2.53
N ALA A 80 -1.24 10.54 3.45
CA ALA A 80 -1.03 10.87 4.85
C ALA A 80 0.10 10.04 5.48
N ALA A 81 0.19 8.74 5.18
CA ALA A 81 1.28 7.90 5.65
C ALA A 81 2.64 8.35 5.10
N ASP A 82 2.71 8.69 3.80
CA ASP A 82 3.93 9.19 3.17
C ASP A 82 4.40 10.48 3.85
N LEU A 83 3.50 11.43 4.12
CA LEU A 83 3.83 12.67 4.83
C LEU A 83 4.43 12.42 6.21
N VAL A 84 3.88 11.45 6.95
CA VAL A 84 4.41 11.06 8.28
C VAL A 84 5.79 10.43 8.13
N ILE A 85 5.98 9.48 7.21
CA ILE A 85 7.27 8.81 6.99
C ILE A 85 8.33 9.81 6.56
N PHE A 86 8.02 10.70 5.62
CA PHE A 86 8.94 11.76 5.18
C PHE A 86 9.30 12.71 6.32
N SER A 87 8.34 13.08 7.17
CA SER A 87 8.60 13.94 8.32
C SER A 87 9.52 13.27 9.33
N LEU A 88 9.27 12.00 9.66
CA LEU A 88 10.11 11.22 10.57
C LEU A 88 11.52 11.01 10.01
N ALA A 89 11.64 10.67 8.73
CA ALA A 89 12.93 10.54 8.06
C ALA A 89 13.70 11.87 8.05
N ALA A 90 13.03 12.99 7.77
CA ALA A 90 13.63 14.31 7.78
C ALA A 90 14.13 14.72 9.17
N VAL A 91 13.41 14.37 10.25
CA VAL A 91 13.87 14.58 11.63
C VAL A 91 15.06 13.68 11.95
N ALA A 92 15.00 12.40 11.57
CA ALA A 92 16.08 11.44 11.83
C ALA A 92 17.39 11.80 11.12
N LEU A 93 17.32 12.43 9.94
CA LEU A 93 18.50 12.90 9.20
C LEU A 93 19.09 14.22 9.73
N ARG A 94 18.38 14.91 10.64
CA ARG A 94 18.83 16.17 11.26
C ARG A 94 19.47 15.98 12.63
N GLY A 95 19.37 14.78 13.22
CA GLY A 95 20.04 14.40 14.47
C GLY A 95 21.32 13.63 14.20
#